data_AF-A0A6A1VSM3-F1
#
_entry.id   AF-A0A6A1VSM3-F1
#
_cell.length_a   1.000
_cell.length_b   1.000
_cell.length_c   1.000
_cell.angle_alpha   90.00
_cell.angle_beta   90.00
_cell.angle_gamma   90.00
#
_symmetry.space_group_name_H-M   'P 1'
#
loop_
_entity.id
_entity.type
_entity.pdbx_description
1 polymer ?
#
loop_
_entity_poly.entity_id
_entity_poly.type
_entity_poly.pdbx_seq_one_letter_code
_entity_poly.pdbx_strand_id
1 'polypeptide(L)'
;MSPAGTFAGLFFLILALYCGIDPFKQSAISGFPDFEAFPVDMPAWSQVPTERDAQNLLQKSEIKFLNQIQGPESMAFDPQGRGPYTGVSDGRVLFWNGQSWTDFAFT
;
A
#
# COMPACT_ATOMS: atom_id res chain seq x y z
N MET A 1 -3.65 -33.78 26.64
CA MET A 1 -4.38 -32.70 25.91
C MET A 1 -5.84 -33.09 25.87
N SER A 2 -6.77 -32.16 26.12
CA SER A 2 -8.19 -32.50 26.04
C SER A 2 -8.59 -32.74 24.57
N PRO A 3 -9.54 -33.64 24.29
CA PRO A 3 -10.03 -33.87 22.92
C PRO A 3 -10.45 -32.57 22.22
N ALA A 4 -11.10 -31.67 22.96
CA ALA A 4 -11.51 -30.35 22.47
C ALA A 4 -10.32 -29.48 22.00
N GLY A 5 -9.18 -29.52 22.70
CA GLY A 5 -7.98 -28.78 22.31
C GLY A 5 -7.36 -29.32 21.02
N THR A 6 -7.38 -30.64 20.82
CA THR A 6 -6.90 -31.27 19.57
C THR A 6 -7.78 -30.90 18.38
N PHE A 7 -9.11 -30.93 18.54
CA PHE A 7 -10.04 -30.51 17.48
C PHE A 7 -9.89 -29.03 17.11
N ALA A 8 -9.76 -28.15 18.11
CA ALA A 8 -9.53 -26.73 17.86
C ALA A 8 -8.23 -26.49 17.11
N GLY A 9 -7.14 -27.15 17.52
CA GLY A 9 -5.85 -27.04 16.83
C GLY A 9 -5.91 -27.52 15.38
N LEU A 10 -6.57 -28.65 15.13
CA LEU A 10 -6.74 -29.19 13.77
C LEU A 10 -7.57 -28.22 12.89
N PHE A 11 -8.63 -27.65 13.45
CA PHE A 11 -9.46 -26.67 12.75
C PHE A 11 -8.65 -25.43 12.34
N PHE A 12 -7.87 -24.85 13.25
CA PHE A 12 -7.05 -23.68 12.92
C PHE A 12 -5.94 -23.99 11.91
N LEU A 13 -5.36 -25.19 11.96
CA LEU A 13 -4.39 -25.62 10.95
C LEU A 13 -5.01 -25.74 9.56
N ILE A 14 -6.20 -26.35 9.47
CA ILE A 14 -6.94 -26.45 8.20
C ILE A 14 -7.33 -25.06 7.70
N LEU A 15 -7.79 -24.17 8.58
CA LEU A 15 -8.15 -22.80 8.22
C LEU A 15 -6.94 -22.00 7.73
N ALA A 16 -5.78 -22.13 8.38
CA ALA A 16 -4.55 -21.49 7.95
C ALA A 16 -4.09 -21.98 6.56
N LEU A 17 -4.16 -23.29 6.32
CA LEU A 17 -3.87 -23.88 5.01
C LEU A 17 -4.85 -23.37 3.96
N TYR A 18 -6.16 -23.32 4.26
CA TYR A 18 -7.18 -22.77 3.38
C TYR A 18 -6.89 -21.31 2.99
N CYS A 19 -6.57 -20.45 3.97
CA CYS A 19 -6.26 -19.04 3.71
C CYS A 19 -4.96 -18.86 2.93
N GLY A 20 -3.95 -19.71 3.16
CA GLY A 20 -2.65 -19.61 2.49
C GLY A 20 -2.66 -20.11 1.04
N ILE A 21 -3.36 -21.21 0.76
CA ILE A 21 -3.45 -21.78 -0.60
C ILE A 21 -4.58 -21.15 -1.44
N ASP A 22 -5.57 -20.52 -0.79
CA ASP A 22 -6.74 -19.89 -1.39
C ASP A 22 -7.36 -20.71 -2.54
N PRO A 23 -7.84 -21.94 -2.26
CA PRO A 23 -8.18 -22.92 -3.29
C PRO A 23 -9.37 -22.50 -4.16
N PHE A 24 -10.22 -21.60 -3.63
CA PHE A 24 -11.39 -21.06 -4.33
C PHE A 24 -11.19 -19.63 -4.83
N LYS A 25 -9.96 -19.09 -4.79
CA LYS A 25 -9.63 -17.75 -5.30
C LYS A 25 -10.48 -16.64 -4.66
N GLN A 26 -10.71 -16.72 -3.36
CA GLN A 26 -11.50 -15.76 -2.60
C GLN A 26 -10.68 -14.58 -2.07
N SER A 27 -9.35 -14.62 -2.17
CA SER A 27 -8.49 -13.49 -1.78
C SER A 27 -8.77 -12.25 -2.64
N ALA A 28 -8.58 -11.07 -2.06
CA ALA A 28 -8.77 -9.79 -2.75
C ALA A 28 -7.88 -9.63 -3.99
N ILE A 29 -6.78 -10.38 -4.07
CA ILE A 29 -5.78 -10.33 -5.13
C ILE A 29 -5.99 -11.39 -6.22
N SER A 30 -6.95 -12.30 -6.07
CA SER A 30 -7.09 -13.49 -6.94
C SER A 30 -7.42 -13.20 -8.40
N GLY A 31 -8.00 -12.03 -8.67
CA GLY A 31 -8.40 -11.57 -10.01
C GLY A 31 -7.41 -10.64 -10.69
N PHE A 32 -6.28 -10.33 -10.06
CA PHE A 32 -5.29 -9.42 -10.64
C PHE A 32 -4.41 -10.17 -11.65
N PRO A 33 -4.39 -9.74 -12.93
CA PRO A 33 -3.51 -10.34 -13.92
C PRO A 33 -2.04 -10.11 -13.51
N ASP A 34 -1.21 -11.13 -13.73
CA ASP A 34 0.24 -11.09 -13.49
C ASP A 34 0.69 -10.79 -12.05
N PHE A 35 -0.20 -10.94 -11.06
CA PHE A 35 0.19 -10.83 -9.67
C PHE A 35 1.06 -12.02 -9.24
N GLU A 36 2.30 -11.72 -8.86
CA GLU A 36 3.25 -12.68 -8.30
C GLU A 36 3.64 -12.24 -6.89
N ALA A 37 3.45 -13.13 -5.91
CA ALA A 37 3.85 -12.87 -4.53
C ALA A 37 5.35 -13.12 -4.37
N PHE A 38 6.12 -12.07 -4.08
CA PHE A 38 7.54 -12.19 -3.80
C PHE A 38 7.79 -12.37 -2.30
N PRO A 39 8.51 -13.41 -1.87
CA PRO A 39 8.97 -13.49 -0.50
C PRO A 39 9.94 -12.33 -0.25
N VAL A 40 9.67 -11.54 0.79
CA VAL A 40 10.57 -10.48 1.23
C VAL A 40 11.50 -11.05 2.30
N ASP A 41 12.80 -11.01 2.05
CA ASP A 41 13.80 -11.33 3.05
C ASP A 41 13.75 -10.26 4.14
N MET A 42 13.15 -10.63 5.27
CA MET A 42 13.12 -9.77 6.44
C MET A 42 14.55 -9.59 6.97
N PRO A 43 14.99 -8.36 7.31
CA PRO A 43 16.28 -8.16 7.95
C PRO A 43 16.32 -8.91 9.30
N ALA A 44 17.53 -9.18 9.80
CA ALA A 44 17.66 -9.81 11.11
C ALA A 44 16.97 -8.94 12.18
N TRP A 45 16.34 -9.56 13.18
CA TRP A 45 15.65 -8.83 14.26
C TRP A 45 16.53 -7.81 14.97
N SER A 46 17.86 -8.03 14.99
CA SER A 46 18.83 -7.09 15.54
C SER A 46 18.98 -5.78 14.74
N GLN A 47 18.56 -5.78 13.46
CA GLN A 47 18.61 -4.63 12.57
C GLN A 47 17.27 -3.86 12.56
N VAL A 48 16.20 -4.46 13.08
CA VAL A 48 14.90 -3.81 13.19
C VAL A 48 14.92 -2.88 14.41
N PRO A 49 14.58 -1.58 14.27
CA PRO A 49 14.46 -0.68 15.41
C PRO A 49 13.50 -1.25 16.45
N THR A 50 13.97 -1.35 17.70
CA THR A 50 13.14 -1.80 18.83
C THR A 50 12.24 -0.70 19.40
N GLU A 51 12.41 0.52 18.92
CA GLU A 51 11.67 1.70 19.31
C GLU A 51 10.19 1.50 18.97
N ARG A 52 9.35 1.59 20.00
CA ARG A 52 7.90 1.55 19.86
C ARG A 52 7.35 2.95 20.09
N ASP A 53 6.36 3.35 19.30
CA ASP A 53 5.54 4.53 19.59
C ASP A 53 4.62 4.22 20.78
N ALA A 54 5.18 4.27 22.00
CA ALA A 54 4.46 3.97 23.23
C ALA A 54 3.32 4.96 23.49
N GLN A 55 3.43 6.17 22.94
CA GLN A 55 2.46 7.24 23.08
C GLN A 55 1.35 7.16 22.02
N ASN A 56 1.53 6.32 20.98
CA ASN A 56 0.62 6.15 19.85
C ASN A 56 0.17 7.52 19.32
N LEU A 57 1.14 8.40 19.03
CA LEU A 57 0.89 9.82 18.75
C LEU A 57 0.00 10.01 17.52
N LEU A 58 -0.04 9.04 16.60
CA LEU A 58 -0.95 9.03 15.46
C LEU A 58 -2.43 9.10 15.87
N GLN A 59 -2.82 8.64 17.06
CA GLN A 59 -4.20 8.81 17.57
C GLN A 59 -4.58 10.27 17.81
N LYS A 60 -3.59 11.15 17.96
CA LYS A 60 -3.78 12.60 18.12
C LYS A 60 -3.58 13.36 16.81
N SER A 61 -3.37 12.65 15.70
CA SER A 61 -3.23 13.30 14.40
C SER A 61 -4.54 13.96 13.97
N GLU A 62 -4.42 15.04 13.22
CA GLU A 62 -5.53 15.72 12.57
C GLU A 62 -5.55 15.32 11.10
N ILE A 63 -6.73 15.02 10.56
CA ILE A 63 -6.90 14.83 9.12
C ILE A 63 -6.85 16.21 8.46
N LYS A 64 -5.73 16.52 7.80
CA LYS A 64 -5.61 17.70 6.96
C LYS A 64 -6.04 17.39 5.53
N PHE A 65 -6.61 18.41 4.87
CA PHE A 65 -6.94 18.37 3.44
C PHE A 65 -7.99 17.32 3.04
N LEU A 66 -8.87 16.94 3.98
CA LEU A 66 -10.00 16.07 3.69
C LEU A 66 -10.88 16.68 2.58
N ASN A 67 -11.17 15.90 1.54
CA ASN A 67 -11.91 16.33 0.34
C ASN A 67 -11.22 17.44 -0.48
N GLN A 68 -9.92 17.62 -0.31
CA GLN A 68 -9.12 18.51 -1.16
C GLN A 68 -8.19 17.67 -2.04
N ILE A 69 -7.85 18.21 -3.21
CA ILE A 69 -6.87 17.60 -4.10
C ILE A 69 -5.48 17.88 -3.51
N GLN A 70 -4.74 16.82 -3.20
CA GLN A 70 -3.37 16.89 -2.68
C GLN A 70 -2.35 16.64 -3.79
N GLY A 71 -1.14 17.18 -3.64
CA GLY A 71 -0.03 17.05 -4.58
C GLY A 71 0.82 18.33 -4.66
N PRO A 72 2.05 18.26 -5.21
CA PRO A 72 2.63 17.15 -5.97
C PRO A 72 3.19 16.01 -5.09
N GLU A 73 2.82 14.76 -5.40
CA GLU A 73 3.39 13.57 -4.72
C GLU A 73 4.70 13.08 -5.37
N SER A 74 4.94 13.47 -6.63
CA SER A 74 6.13 13.12 -7.41
C SER A 74 6.36 14.17 -8.52
N MET A 75 7.58 14.27 -9.07
CA MET A 75 7.88 15.16 -10.20
C MET A 75 8.68 14.44 -11.28
N ALA A 76 8.32 14.67 -12.55
CA ALA A 76 9.04 14.16 -13.72
C ALA A 76 9.36 15.29 -14.71
N PHE A 77 10.41 15.10 -15.49
CA PHE A 77 10.85 16.02 -16.54
C PHE A 77 10.96 15.26 -17.85
N ASP A 78 10.53 15.87 -18.94
CA ASP A 78 10.68 15.25 -20.25
C ASP A 78 12.05 15.58 -20.89
N PRO A 79 12.51 14.79 -21.88
CA PRO A 79 13.77 15.06 -22.57
C PRO A 79 13.78 16.34 -23.41
N GLN A 80 12.62 16.94 -23.67
CA GLN A 80 12.50 18.20 -24.42
C GLN A 80 12.66 19.43 -23.51
N GLY A 81 12.86 19.22 -22.19
CA GLY A 81 13.01 20.29 -21.22
C GLY A 81 11.69 20.99 -20.88
N ARG A 82 10.54 20.37 -21.18
CA ARG A 82 9.23 20.89 -20.82
C ARG A 82 8.84 20.36 -19.43
N GLY A 83 7.97 21.09 -18.74
CA GLY A 83 7.42 20.71 -17.44
C GLY A 83 7.96 21.59 -16.31
N PRO A 84 8.00 21.10 -15.05
CA PRO A 84 7.79 19.71 -14.61
C PRO A 84 6.36 19.16 -14.78
N TYR A 85 6.24 17.83 -14.70
CA TYR A 85 4.99 17.08 -14.62
C TYR A 85 4.79 16.51 -13.21
N THR A 86 3.56 16.49 -12.70
CA THR A 86 3.25 15.92 -11.38
C THR A 86 1.89 15.23 -11.35
N GLY A 87 1.79 14.12 -10.61
CA GLY A 87 0.50 13.57 -10.20
C GLY A 87 -0.12 14.35 -9.05
N VAL A 88 -1.44 14.39 -9.00
CA VAL A 88 -2.26 14.85 -7.88
C VAL A 88 -3.22 13.73 -7.45
N SER A 89 -3.65 13.74 -6.18
CA SER A 89 -4.36 12.62 -5.56
C SER A 89 -5.76 12.33 -6.13
N ASP A 90 -6.25 13.14 -7.08
CA ASP A 90 -7.48 12.88 -7.83
C ASP A 90 -7.25 12.10 -9.14
N GLY A 91 -6.02 11.64 -9.39
CA GLY A 91 -5.66 10.84 -10.57
C GLY A 91 -5.22 11.66 -11.78
N ARG A 92 -5.23 13.00 -11.70
CA ARG A 92 -4.70 13.85 -12.77
C ARG A 92 -3.18 13.93 -12.73
N VAL A 93 -2.60 14.09 -13.91
CA VAL A 93 -1.23 14.52 -14.15
C VAL A 93 -1.26 15.96 -14.65
N LEU A 94 -0.63 16.86 -13.91
CA LEU A 94 -0.51 18.28 -14.25
C LEU A 94 0.85 18.55 -14.89
N PHE A 95 0.88 19.52 -15.79
CA PHE A 95 2.07 20.03 -16.48
C PHE A 95 2.28 21.51 -16.16
N TRP A 96 3.50 21.90 -15.80
CA TRP A 96 3.87 23.30 -15.66
C TRP A 96 4.36 23.85 -17.00
N ASN A 97 3.68 24.87 -17.52
CA ASN A 97 4.01 25.50 -18.79
C ASN A 97 4.95 26.71 -18.67
N GLY A 98 5.47 27.00 -17.48
CA GLY A 98 6.24 28.23 -17.19
C GLY A 98 5.43 29.33 -16.51
N GLN A 99 4.11 29.29 -16.61
CA GLN A 99 3.20 30.32 -16.10
C GLN A 99 2.14 29.76 -15.13
N SER A 100 1.58 28.59 -15.47
CA SER A 100 0.52 27.92 -14.70
C SER A 100 0.59 26.41 -14.85
N TRP A 101 -0.04 25.72 -13.90
CA TRP A 101 -0.32 24.29 -14.01
C TRP A 101 -1.52 24.08 -14.94
N THR A 102 -1.41 23.11 -15.84
CA THR A 102 -2.48 22.70 -16.75
C THR A 102 -2.65 21.19 -16.72
N ASP A 103 -3.87 20.70 -16.93
CA ASP A 103 -4.12 19.26 -17.03
C ASP A 103 -3.37 18.69 -18.25
N PHE A 104 -2.66 17.58 -18.04
CA PHE A 104 -1.90 16.88 -19.08
C PHE A 104 -2.49 15.49 -19.39
N ALA A 105 -2.76 14.69 -18.35
CA ALA A 105 -3.35 13.36 -18.47
C ALA A 105 -4.12 12.99 -17.19
N PHE A 106 -4.81 11.84 -17.19
CA PHE A 106 -5.46 11.24 -16.03
C PHE A 106 -5.39 9.72 -16.12
N THR A 107 -5.47 9.02 -14.98
CA THR A 107 -5.46 7.55 -14.87
C THR A 107 -6.84 6.97 -14.64
#